data_AF-A0A4Q3CPY0-F1
#
_entry.id   AF-A0A4Q3CPY0-F1
#
_cell.length_a   1.000
_cell.length_b   1.000
_cell.length_c   1.000
_cell.angle_alpha   90.00
_cell.angle_beta   90.00
_cell.angle_gamma   90.00
#
_symmetry.space_group_name_H-M   'P 1'
#
loop_
_entity.id
_entity.type
_entity.pdbx_description
1 polymer ?
#
loop_
_entity_poly.entity_id
_entity_poly.type
_entity_poly.pdbx_seq_one_letter_code
_entity_poly.pdbx_strand_id
1 'polypeptide(L)' 'MQPKIGIKEEHLAAVAHSLSQILADEFVLYTKTKKAHWNVEGPDFYNKHLFFEQQYTQLDDIVDTVAERIRT' A
#
# COMPACT_ATOMS: atom_id res chain seq x y z
N MET A 1 17.38 8.21 10.65
CA MET A 1 18.39 8.94 9.85
C MET A 1 17.67 10.12 9.21
N GLN A 2 18.26 11.32 9.17
CA GLN A 2 17.70 12.41 8.37
C GLN A 2 18.19 12.28 6.92
N PRO A 3 17.28 12.21 5.94
CA PRO A 3 17.67 12.02 4.55
C PRO A 3 18.25 13.29 3.93
N LYS A 4 19.37 13.15 3.21
CA LYS A 4 20.09 14.27 2.57
C LYS A 4 19.79 14.33 1.07
N ILE A 5 18.51 14.52 0.73
CA ILE A 5 17.99 14.53 -0.65
C ILE A 5 17.67 15.94 -1.18
N GLY A 6 18.14 16.99 -0.49
CA GLY A 6 17.96 18.38 -0.93
C GLY A 6 16.61 19.00 -0.59
N ILE A 7 15.78 18.34 0.23
CA ILE A 7 14.50 18.85 0.72
C ILE A 7 14.68 19.45 2.12
N LYS A 8 14.09 20.63 2.36
CA LYS A 8 14.11 21.27 3.68
C LYS A 8 13.36 20.42 4.72
N GLU A 9 13.80 20.47 5.97
CA GLU A 9 13.22 19.66 7.06
C GLU A 9 11.71 19.88 7.25
N GLU A 10 11.25 21.13 7.15
CA GLU A 10 9.81 21.47 7.21
C GLU A 10 8.99 20.78 6.11
N HIS A 11 9.56 20.63 4.91
CA HIS A 11 8.91 19.95 3.80
C HIS A 11 9.00 18.43 3.94
N LEU A 12 10.08 17.89 4.51
CA LEU A 12 10.20 16.47 4.82
C LEU A 12 9.11 16.02 5.79
N ALA A 13 8.88 16.78 6.86
CA ALA A 13 7.84 16.48 7.84
C ALA A 13 6.43 16.50 7.23
N ALA A 14 6.13 17.51 6.40
CA ALA A 14 4.84 17.61 5.71
C ALA A 14 4.61 16.43 4.76
N VAL A 15 5.62 16.05 3.97
CA VAL A 15 5.54 14.90 3.06
C VAL A 15 5.38 13.59 3.83
N ALA A 16 6.14 13.38 4.91
CA ALA A 16 6.02 12.19 5.75
C ALA A 16 4.61 12.06 6.36
N HIS A 17 3.99 13.18 6.74
CA HIS A 17 2.62 13.20 7.24
C HIS A 17 1.61 12.77 6.17
N SER A 18 1.70 13.32 4.95
CA SER A 18 0.84 12.92 3.84
C SER A 18 1.04 11.45 3.43
N LEU A 19 2.29 10.98 3.38
CA LEU A 19 2.58 9.57 3.08
C LEU A 19 2.03 8.63 4.16
N SER A 20 1.99 9.06 5.42
CA SER A 20 1.39 8.26 6.51
C SER A 20 -0.12 8.05 6.31
N GLN A 21 -0.82 9.03 5.73
CA GLN A 21 -2.24 8.88 5.38
C GLN A 21 -2.42 7.90 4.22
N ILE A 22 -1.60 8.02 3.18
CA ILE A 22 -1.60 7.11 2.03
C ILE A 22 -1.31 5.67 2.49
N LEU A 23 -0.31 5.47 3.34
CA LEU A 23 0.03 4.16 3.89
C LEU A 23 -1.16 3.52 4.63
N ALA A 24 -1.90 4.31 5.41
CA ALA A 24 -3.10 3.82 6.10
C ALA A 24 -4.19 3.37 5.10
N ASP A 25 -4.44 4.17 4.06
CA ASP A 25 -5.41 3.85 3.01
C ASP A 25 -4.99 2.62 2.19
N GLU A 26 -3.70 2.46 1.90
CA GLU A 26 -3.12 1.30 1.21
C GLU A 26 -3.31 0.01 2.02
N PHE A 27 -3.09 0.03 3.34
CA PHE A 27 -3.37 -1.12 4.20
C PHE A 27 -4.86 -1.49 4.24
N VAL A 28 -5.74 -0.48 4.23
CA VAL A 28 -7.20 -0.71 4.13
C VAL A 28 -7.53 -1.35 2.79
N LEU A 29 -6.96 -0.86 1.69
CA LEU A 29 -7.17 -1.40 0.36
C LEU A 29 -6.64 -2.84 0.26
N TYR A 30 -5.42 -3.10 0.70
CA TYR A 30 -4.81 -4.44 0.78
C TYR A 30 -5.72 -5.43 1.51
N THR A 31 -6.19 -5.04 2.70
CA THR A 31 -7.05 -5.90 3.52
C THR A 31 -8.38 -6.19 2.84
N LYS A 32 -8.99 -5.18 2.19
CA LYS A 32 -10.23 -5.36 1.42
C LYS A 32 -10.02 -6.27 0.21
N THR A 33 -8.90 -6.14 -0.50
CA THR A 33 -8.56 -6.99 -1.64
C THR A 33 -8.33 -8.44 -1.22
N LYS A 34 -7.59 -8.69 -0.12
CA LYS A 34 -7.47 -10.03 0.48
C LYS A 34 -8.83 -10.59 0.90
N LYS A 35 -9.68 -9.77 1.52
CA LYS A 35 -11.04 -10.18 1.86
C LYS A 35 -11.83 -10.57 0.60
N ALA A 36 -11.71 -9.82 -0.49
CA ALA A 36 -12.37 -10.18 -1.76
C ALA A 36 -11.83 -11.51 -2.32
N HIS A 37 -10.50 -11.72 -2.31
CA HIS A 37 -9.87 -12.97 -2.71
C HIS A 37 -10.41 -14.19 -1.94
N TRP A 38 -10.60 -14.07 -0.62
CA TRP A 38 -11.11 -15.16 0.20
C TRP A 38 -12.61 -15.42 0.02
N ASN A 39 -13.42 -14.39 -0.24
CA ASN A 39 -14.88 -14.48 -0.19
C ASN A 39 -15.55 -14.38 -1.56
N VAL A 40 -14.80 -14.29 -2.66
CA VAL A 40 -15.39 -14.29 -4.00
C VAL A 40 -15.96 -15.67 -4.34
N GLU A 41 -17.11 -15.69 -5.00
CA GLU A 41 -17.83 -16.90 -5.39
C GLU A 41 -18.43 -16.74 -6.81
N GLY A 42 -19.01 -17.83 -7.34
CA GLY A 42 -19.72 -17.85 -8.61
C GLY A 42 -18.94 -18.44 -9.79
N PRO A 43 -19.52 -18.43 -11.01
CA PRO A 43 -18.97 -19.13 -12.18
C PRO A 43 -17.54 -18.70 -12.57
N ASP A 44 -17.17 -17.45 -12.27
CA ASP A 44 -15.83 -16.90 -12.56
C ASP A 44 -14.86 -16.97 -11.37
N PHE A 45 -15.17 -17.79 -10.34
CA PHE A 45 -14.41 -17.85 -9.09
C PHE A 45 -12.90 -17.87 -9.32
N TYR A 46 -12.41 -18.82 -10.13
CA TYR A 46 -10.98 -19.02 -10.34
C TYR A 46 -10.28 -17.76 -10.88
N ASN A 47 -10.85 -17.13 -11.90
CA ASN A 47 -10.27 -15.94 -12.53
C ASN A 47 -10.28 -14.74 -11.55
N LYS A 48 -11.39 -14.55 -10.82
CA LYS A 48 -11.49 -13.44 -9.86
C LYS A 48 -10.60 -13.66 -8.63
N HIS A 49 -10.48 -14.90 -8.17
CA HIS A 49 -9.60 -15.27 -7.06
C HIS A 49 -8.13 -14.96 -7.37
N LEU A 50 -7.63 -15.38 -8.55
CA LEU A 50 -6.27 -15.04 -8.99
C LEU A 50 -6.09 -13.54 -9.27
N PHE A 51 -7.11 -12.88 -9.81
CA PHE A 51 -7.07 -11.44 -10.02
C PHE A 51 -6.87 -10.66 -8.71
N PHE A 52 -7.64 -10.99 -7.67
CA PHE A 52 -7.48 -10.36 -6.36
C PHE A 52 -6.16 -10.74 -5.68
N GLU A 53 -5.64 -11.95 -5.92
CA GLU A 53 -4.29 -12.34 -5.46
C GLU A 53 -3.21 -11.45 -6.05
N GLN A 54 -3.19 -11.32 -7.38
CA GLN A 54 -2.24 -10.47 -8.07
C GLN A 54 -2.29 -9.02 -7.54
N GLN A 55 -3.48 -8.51 -7.26
CA GLN A 55 -3.66 -7.16 -6.72
C GLN A 55 -3.13 -7.02 -5.29
N TYR A 56 -3.47 -7.93 -4.36
CA TYR A 56 -2.98 -7.77 -2.98
C TYR A 56 -1.47 -7.96 -2.89
N THR A 57 -0.85 -8.79 -3.76
CA THR A 57 0.60 -8.94 -3.79
C THR A 57 1.28 -7.65 -4.24
N GLN A 58 0.75 -6.96 -5.27
CA GLN A 58 1.25 -5.64 -5.66
C GLN A 58 1.08 -4.60 -4.55
N LEU A 59 -0.04 -4.64 -3.83
CA LEU A 59 -0.28 -3.75 -2.71
C LEU A 59 0.68 -4.01 -1.54
N ASP A 60 1.10 -5.25 -1.32
CA ASP A 60 2.11 -5.62 -0.31
C ASP A 60 3.44 -4.89 -0.57
N ASP A 61 3.92 -4.92 -1.82
CA ASP A 61 5.15 -4.24 -2.25
C ASP A 61 5.03 -2.70 -2.16
N ILE A 62 3.86 -2.15 -2.51
CA ILE A 62 3.59 -0.71 -2.43
C ILE A 62 3.61 -0.25 -0.97
N VAL A 63 2.92 -0.97 -0.10
CA VAL A 63 2.86 -0.68 1.34
C VAL A 63 4.26 -0.62 1.94
N ASP A 64 5.11 -1.60 1.62
CA ASP A 64 6.50 -1.63 2.08
C ASP A 64 7.29 -0.41 1.55
N THR A 65 7.20 -0.15 0.25
CA THR A 65 7.88 0.98 -0.39
C THR A 65 7.50 2.32 0.23
N VAL A 66 6.21 2.55 0.50
CA VAL A 66 5.73 3.80 1.12
C VAL A 66 6.19 3.89 2.59
N ALA A 67 6.12 2.80 3.34
CA ALA A 67 6.59 2.76 4.72
C ALA A 67 8.10 3.04 4.83
N GLU A 68 8.91 2.46 3.94
CA GLU A 68 10.34 2.75 3.86
C GLU A 68 10.60 4.18 3.43
N ARG A 69 9.79 4.73 2.51
CA ARG A 69 9.92 6.12 2.06
C ARG A 69 9.66 7.13 3.18
N ILE A 70 8.74 6.86 4.10
CA ILE A 70 8.52 7.73 5.27
C ILE A 70 9.78 7.84 6.14
N ARG A 71 10.66 6.83 6.11
CA ARG A 71 11.88 6.76 6.93
C ARG A 71 13.14 7.29 6.22
N THR A 72 13.06 7.61 4.93
CA THR A 72 14.19 7.96 4.03
C THR A 72 13.94 9.22 3.22
#